data_AF-A0A925L1Z3-F1
#
_entry.id   AF-A0A925L1Z3-F1
#
_cell.length_a   1.000
_cell.length_b   1.000
_cell.length_c   1.000
_cell.angle_alpha   90.00
_cell.angle_beta   90.00
_cell.angle_gamma   90.00
#
_symmetry.space_group_name_H-M   'P 1'
#
loop_
_entity.id
_entity.type
_entity.pdbx_description
1 polymer ?
#
loop_
_entity_poly.entity_id
_entity_poly.type
_entity_poly.pdbx_seq_one_letter_code
_entity_poly.pdbx_strand_id
1 'polypeptide(L)'
;MAEITITATALTDDVVKDRFKTALRRRVGVGRPWSITSLAAESDVAERDLRAYQDQSGCMPTMAKFFRLGIALGPDFMSEVLSVAGFEGLRHVAAHDSNPFTAQMALAEAMFKVAGWLADGKFDHMERREAIPLMLSTIAQLSAFVAGLQAGQEG
;
A
#
# COMPACT_ATOMS: atom_id res chain seq x y z
N MET A 1 18.19 -28.49 7.32
CA MET A 1 17.32 -27.39 7.78
C MET A 1 18.01 -26.10 7.41
N ALA A 2 17.44 -25.31 6.50
CA ALA A 2 18.04 -24.03 6.11
C ALA A 2 17.77 -23.00 7.20
N GLU A 3 18.83 -22.44 7.76
CA GLU A 3 18.79 -21.41 8.78
C GLU A 3 18.45 -20.08 8.09
N ILE A 4 17.23 -19.58 8.30
CA ILE A 4 16.84 -18.25 7.81
C ILE A 4 17.44 -17.23 8.76
N THR A 5 18.65 -16.75 8.45
CA THR A 5 19.24 -15.61 9.12
C THR A 5 18.47 -14.35 8.73
N ILE A 6 17.59 -13.87 9.61
CA ILE A 6 16.98 -12.56 9.46
C ILE A 6 18.03 -11.53 9.89
N THR A 7 18.70 -10.92 8.91
CA THR A 7 19.63 -9.81 9.15
C THR A 7 18.82 -8.59 9.59
N ALA A 8 18.65 -8.43 10.89
CA ALA A 8 18.04 -7.23 11.45
C ALA A 8 18.97 -6.03 11.17
N THR A 9 18.69 -5.32 10.08
CA THR A 9 19.37 -4.06 9.80
C THR A 9 18.92 -3.07 10.87
N ALA A 10 19.87 -2.48 11.59
CA ALA A 10 19.56 -1.53 12.65
C ALA A 10 18.76 -0.35 12.07
N LEU A 11 17.53 -0.17 12.56
CA LEU A 11 16.66 0.94 12.18
C LEU A 11 17.14 2.20 12.88
N THR A 12 18.08 2.93 12.25
CA THR A 12 18.56 4.20 12.77
C THR A 12 17.71 5.36 12.27
N ASP A 13 17.69 6.46 13.03
CA ASP A 13 16.97 7.69 12.66
C ASP A 13 17.45 8.25 11.31
N ASP A 14 18.75 8.14 11.01
CA ASP A 14 19.32 8.57 9.74
C ASP A 14 18.79 7.74 8.56
N VAL A 15 18.67 6.42 8.71
CA VAL A 15 18.12 5.54 7.67
C VAL A 15 16.66 5.88 7.36
N VAL A 16 15.87 6.18 8.39
CA VAL A 16 14.47 6.59 8.24
C VAL A 16 14.38 7.93 7.51
N LYS A 17 15.17 8.91 7.93
CA LYS A 17 15.25 10.24 7.31
C LYS A 17 15.65 10.15 5.83
N ASP A 18 16.68 9.39 5.51
CA ASP A 18 17.18 9.26 4.14
C ASP A 18 16.16 8.53 3.24
N ARG A 19 15.51 7.49 3.76
CA ARG A 19 14.47 6.79 3.00
C ARG A 19 13.28 7.71 2.70
N PHE A 20 12.79 8.43 3.69
CA PHE A 20 11.70 9.39 3.52
C PHE A 20 12.07 10.49 2.50
N LYS A 21 13.23 11.13 2.66
CA LYS A 21 13.67 12.20 1.76
C LYS A 21 13.84 11.71 0.33
N THR A 22 14.39 10.52 0.16
CA THR A 22 14.56 9.89 -1.16
C THR A 22 13.21 9.62 -1.81
N ALA A 23 12.28 9.01 -1.08
CA ALA A 23 10.93 8.73 -1.56
C ALA A 23 10.18 10.01 -1.96
N LEU A 24 10.33 11.08 -1.17
CA LEU A 24 9.71 12.38 -1.43
C LEU A 24 10.32 13.08 -2.66
N ARG A 25 11.65 13.15 -2.77
CA ARG A 25 12.34 13.79 -3.92
C ARG A 25 12.10 13.10 -5.25
N ARG A 26 11.83 11.79 -5.24
CA ARG A 26 11.44 11.04 -6.45
C ARG A 26 10.07 11.45 -6.99
N ARG A 27 9.17 11.89 -6.11
CA ARG A 27 7.77 12.20 -6.45
C ARG A 27 7.48 13.68 -6.57
N VAL A 28 8.24 14.53 -5.86
CA VAL A 28 7.95 15.95 -5.68
C VAL A 28 9.10 16.81 -6.19
N GLY A 29 8.82 17.75 -7.09
CA GLY A 29 9.81 18.71 -7.62
C GLY A 29 9.61 19.01 -9.11
N VAL A 30 10.56 19.76 -9.69
CA VAL A 30 10.54 20.10 -11.12
C VAL A 30 10.69 18.83 -11.97
N GLY A 31 9.77 18.62 -12.91
CA GLY A 31 9.77 17.44 -13.77
C GLY A 31 9.34 16.14 -13.08
N ARG A 32 8.73 16.22 -11.89
CA ARG A 32 8.19 15.08 -11.14
C ARG A 32 6.66 15.07 -11.18
N PRO A 33 6.00 13.95 -10.81
CA PRO A 33 4.54 13.85 -10.82
C PRO A 33 3.83 14.91 -9.95
N TRP A 34 4.47 15.36 -8.87
CA TRP A 34 3.94 16.37 -7.97
C TRP A 34 4.80 17.63 -7.96
N SER A 35 4.15 18.79 -8.02
CA SER A 35 4.75 20.05 -7.61
C SER A 35 4.59 20.24 -6.10
N ILE A 36 5.40 21.10 -5.47
CA ILE A 36 5.23 21.42 -4.04
C ILE A 36 3.84 22.01 -3.78
N THR A 37 3.39 22.91 -4.66
CA THR A 37 2.09 23.56 -4.54
C THR A 37 0.93 22.59 -4.69
N SER A 38 0.98 21.69 -5.68
CA SER A 38 -0.08 20.69 -5.88
C SER A 38 -0.13 19.68 -4.73
N LEU A 39 1.02 19.27 -4.20
CA LEU A 39 1.05 18.39 -3.04
C LEU A 39 0.57 19.09 -1.77
N ALA A 40 0.90 20.36 -1.56
CA ALA A 40 0.42 21.13 -0.42
C ALA A 40 -1.11 21.22 -0.40
N ALA A 41 -1.70 21.46 -1.58
CA ALA A 41 -3.15 21.50 -1.75
C ALA A 41 -3.81 20.14 -1.44
N GLU A 42 -3.23 19.04 -1.94
CA GLU A 42 -3.81 17.70 -1.76
C GLU A 42 -3.61 17.14 -0.35
N SER A 43 -2.44 17.34 0.23
CA SER A 43 -2.07 16.73 1.52
C SER A 43 -2.44 17.57 2.73
N ASP A 44 -2.92 18.81 2.56
CA ASP A 44 -3.11 19.76 3.67
C ASP A 44 -1.85 19.90 4.54
N VAL A 45 -0.68 19.93 3.88
CA VAL A 45 0.63 20.19 4.48
C VAL A 45 1.18 21.47 3.88
N ALA A 46 1.57 22.41 4.73
CA ALA A 46 2.05 23.72 4.28
C ALA A 46 3.27 23.60 3.34
N GLU A 47 3.31 24.39 2.27
CA GLU A 47 4.43 24.40 1.32
C GLU A 47 5.79 24.61 2.01
N ARG A 48 5.82 25.45 3.04
CA ARG A 48 7.03 25.71 3.85
C ARG A 48 7.59 24.42 4.44
N ASP A 49 6.71 23.56 4.96
CA ASP A 49 7.11 22.30 5.57
C ASP A 49 7.59 21.31 4.52
N LEU A 50 6.90 21.24 3.37
CA LEU A 50 7.32 20.40 2.24
C LEU A 50 8.72 20.79 1.74
N ARG A 51 9.02 22.09 1.64
CA ARG A 51 10.36 22.59 1.29
C ARG A 51 11.38 22.18 2.35
N ALA A 52 11.05 22.35 3.63
CA ALA A 52 11.93 21.94 4.74
C ALA A 52 12.21 20.43 4.73
N TYR A 53 11.24 19.60 4.34
CA TYR A 53 11.42 18.14 4.20
C TYR A 53 12.35 17.77 3.05
N GLN A 54 12.33 18.54 1.96
CA GLN A 54 13.23 18.34 0.83
C GLN A 54 14.66 18.83 1.09
N ASP A 55 14.82 19.80 1.98
CA ASP A 55 16.11 20.35 2.36
C ASP A 55 16.97 19.36 3.17
N GLN A 56 18.27 19.66 3.26
CA GLN A 56 19.22 18.89 4.07
C GLN A 56 19.07 19.15 5.57
N SER A 57 18.13 19.99 5.99
CA SER A 57 17.94 20.49 7.37
C SER A 57 17.49 19.47 8.42
N GLY A 58 17.47 18.17 8.09
CA GLY A 58 17.03 17.10 9.01
C GLY A 58 15.55 17.17 9.45
N CYS A 59 14.76 18.11 8.92
CA CYS A 59 13.36 18.29 9.26
C CYS A 59 12.52 17.09 8.77
N MET A 60 11.72 16.52 9.66
CA MET A 60 10.84 15.38 9.38
C MET A 60 9.38 15.75 9.69
N PRO A 61 8.42 15.16 8.97
CA PRO A 61 7.02 15.34 9.29
C PRO A 61 6.68 14.77 10.66
N THR A 62 5.70 15.37 11.32
CA THR A 62 5.01 14.69 12.42
C THR A 62 4.26 13.48 11.86
N MET A 63 3.90 12.52 12.73
CA MET A 63 3.16 11.33 12.30
C MET A 63 1.86 11.69 11.54
N ALA A 64 1.12 12.69 12.02
CA ALA A 64 -0.09 13.17 11.35
C ALA A 64 0.18 13.69 9.93
N LYS A 65 1.25 14.50 9.75
CA LYS A 65 1.64 15.00 8.43
C LYS A 65 2.15 13.89 7.52
N PHE A 66 2.86 12.90 8.08
CA PHE A 66 3.32 11.73 7.35
C PHE A 66 2.14 10.95 6.75
N PHE A 67 1.10 10.66 7.53
CA PHE A 67 -0.09 9.96 7.01
C PHE A 67 -0.86 10.79 5.97
N ARG A 68 -0.97 12.10 6.15
CA ARG A 68 -1.56 12.98 5.13
C ARG A 68 -0.79 12.93 3.81
N LEU A 69 0.54 12.94 3.85
CA LEU A 69 1.39 12.74 2.68
C LEU A 69 1.18 11.34 2.08
N GLY A 70 1.03 10.31 2.91
CA GLY A 70 0.73 8.95 2.48
C GLY A 70 -0.59 8.82 1.74
N ILE A 71 -1.63 9.53 2.19
CA ILE A 71 -2.94 9.57 1.53
C ILE A 71 -2.80 10.23 0.15
N ALA A 72 -2.11 11.37 0.05
CA ALA A 72 -1.96 12.11 -1.20
C ALA A 72 -1.02 11.42 -2.22
N LEU A 73 0.13 10.90 -1.75
CA LEU A 73 1.16 10.29 -2.61
C LEU A 73 0.91 8.80 -2.89
N GLY A 74 -0.01 8.19 -2.15
CA GLY A 74 -0.46 6.82 -2.35
C GLY A 74 0.40 5.75 -1.63
N PRO A 75 -0.05 4.49 -1.73
CA PRO A 75 0.52 3.36 -0.99
C PRO A 75 1.96 3.01 -1.37
N ASP A 76 2.39 3.31 -2.61
CA ASP A 76 3.77 3.09 -3.05
C ASP A 76 4.77 3.95 -2.28
N PHE A 77 4.39 5.20 -1.99
CA PHE A 77 5.20 6.08 -1.15
C PHE A 77 5.31 5.53 0.26
N MET A 78 4.18 5.14 0.85
CA MET A 78 4.14 4.59 2.20
C MET A 78 4.95 3.29 2.31
N SER A 79 4.84 2.40 1.33
CA SER A 79 5.60 1.13 1.30
C SER A 79 7.10 1.41 1.20
N GLU A 80 7.51 2.36 0.37
CA GLU A 80 8.92 2.73 0.24
C GLU A 80 9.49 3.26 1.55
N VAL A 81 8.74 4.11 2.26
CA VAL A 81 9.18 4.68 3.55
C VAL A 81 9.14 3.64 4.68
N LEU A 82 8.12 2.79 4.74
CA LEU A 82 7.93 1.83 5.83
C LEU A 82 8.65 0.49 5.60
N SER A 83 9.23 0.27 4.41
CA SER A 83 10.05 -0.92 4.10
C SER A 83 11.21 -1.12 5.08
N VAL A 84 11.79 -0.03 5.59
CA VAL A 84 12.89 -0.08 6.58
C VAL A 84 12.46 -0.70 7.91
N ALA A 85 11.16 -0.67 8.21
CA ALA A 85 10.56 -1.30 9.38
C ALA A 85 9.91 -2.66 9.04
N GLY A 86 10.14 -3.19 7.83
CA GLY A 86 9.59 -4.47 7.37
C GLY A 86 8.15 -4.41 6.87
N PHE A 87 7.55 -3.22 6.75
CA PHE A 87 6.22 -3.05 6.19
C PHE A 87 6.32 -2.78 4.68
N GLU A 88 6.12 -3.81 3.89
CA GLU A 88 6.11 -3.77 2.42
C GLU A 88 4.73 -4.14 1.86
N GLY A 89 4.49 -3.80 0.59
CA GLY A 89 3.26 -4.19 -0.11
C GLY A 89 1.97 -3.54 0.42
N LEU A 90 2.07 -2.32 0.97
CA LEU A 90 0.88 -1.57 1.37
C LEU A 90 0.01 -1.35 0.14
N ARG A 91 -1.30 -1.42 0.35
CA ARG A 91 -2.32 -1.23 -0.68
C ARG A 91 -3.41 -0.33 -0.17
N HIS A 92 -4.01 0.45 -1.07
CA HIS A 92 -5.24 1.16 -0.74
C HIS A 92 -6.34 0.12 -0.55
N VAL A 93 -6.94 0.09 0.63
CA VAL A 93 -8.16 -0.68 0.91
C VAL A 93 -9.25 0.37 0.96
N ALA A 94 -10.14 0.39 -0.03
CA ALA A 94 -11.21 1.37 0.00
C ALA A 94 -12.14 1.03 1.17
N ALA A 95 -12.72 2.02 1.86
CA ALA A 95 -13.56 1.79 3.04
C ALA A 95 -14.79 0.89 2.77
N HIS A 96 -15.15 0.69 1.50
CA HIS A 96 -16.21 -0.24 1.06
C HIS A 96 -15.74 -1.68 0.85
N ASP A 97 -14.43 -1.95 0.88
CA ASP A 97 -13.84 -3.29 0.75
C ASP A 97 -13.89 -4.12 2.05
N SER A 98 -14.36 -3.53 3.15
CA SER A 98 -14.61 -4.24 4.43
C SER A 98 -16.06 -4.72 4.59
N ASN A 99 -16.89 -4.62 3.54
CA ASN A 99 -18.28 -5.06 3.63
C ASN A 99 -18.37 -6.61 3.45
N PRO A 100 -18.91 -7.37 4.43
CA PRO A 100 -19.09 -8.82 4.32
C PRO A 100 -19.80 -9.25 3.04
N PHE A 101 -20.79 -8.49 2.61
CA PHE A 101 -21.61 -8.83 1.46
C PHE A 101 -20.83 -8.69 0.16
N THR A 102 -19.93 -7.71 0.04
CA THR A 102 -19.11 -7.52 -1.17
C THR A 102 -18.01 -8.57 -1.25
N ALA A 103 -17.35 -8.88 -0.14
CA ALA A 103 -16.33 -9.93 -0.09
C ALA A 103 -16.91 -11.33 -0.40
N GLN A 104 -18.09 -11.64 0.14
CA GLN A 104 -18.78 -12.90 -0.15
C GLN A 104 -19.23 -12.98 -1.62
N MET A 105 -19.74 -11.88 -2.18
CA MET A 105 -20.16 -11.82 -3.57
C MET A 105 -18.99 -12.03 -4.53
N ALA A 106 -17.85 -11.37 -4.29
CA ALA A 106 -16.67 -11.55 -5.12
C ALA A 106 -16.09 -12.96 -5.04
N LEU A 107 -16.13 -13.60 -3.86
CA LEU A 107 -15.77 -15.01 -3.73
C LEU A 107 -16.70 -15.90 -4.55
N ALA A 108 -18.02 -15.66 -4.48
CA ALA A 108 -19.00 -16.42 -5.24
C ALA A 108 -18.79 -16.27 -6.76
N GLU A 109 -18.55 -15.06 -7.24
CA GLU A 109 -18.26 -14.77 -8.66
C GLU A 109 -16.96 -15.44 -9.12
N ALA A 110 -15.91 -15.37 -8.30
CA ALA A 110 -14.63 -16.00 -8.59
C ALA A 110 -14.76 -17.52 -8.67
N MET A 111 -15.48 -18.12 -7.71
CA MET A 111 -15.75 -19.56 -7.69
C MET A 111 -16.60 -20.01 -8.87
N PHE A 112 -17.62 -19.22 -9.26
CA PHE A 112 -18.44 -19.51 -10.43
C PHE A 112 -17.60 -19.49 -11.71
N LYS A 113 -16.73 -18.49 -11.87
CA LYS A 113 -15.87 -18.37 -13.06
C LYS A 113 -14.84 -19.50 -13.14
N VAL A 114 -14.20 -19.86 -12.02
CA VAL A 114 -13.28 -20.99 -11.94
C VAL A 114 -13.97 -22.31 -12.22
N ALA A 115 -15.18 -22.52 -11.68
CA ALA A 115 -15.97 -23.72 -11.96
C ALA A 115 -16.29 -23.84 -13.46
N GLY A 116 -16.56 -22.70 -14.13
CA GLY A 116 -16.75 -22.64 -15.58
C GLY A 116 -15.51 -23.09 -16.36
N TRP A 117 -14.33 -22.62 -16.00
CA TRP A 117 -13.06 -23.05 -16.60
C TRP A 117 -12.80 -24.55 -16.37
N LEU A 118 -13.04 -25.04 -15.16
CA LEU A 118 -12.80 -26.45 -14.83
C LEU A 118 -13.83 -27.42 -15.45
N ALA A 119 -14.95 -26.91 -15.97
CA ALA A 119 -16.05 -27.74 -16.45
C ALA A 119 -15.69 -28.61 -17.67
N ASP A 120 -14.75 -28.16 -18.51
CA ASP A 120 -14.29 -28.91 -19.68
C ASP A 120 -13.10 -29.84 -19.39
N GLY A 121 -12.64 -29.86 -18.13
CA GLY A 121 -11.52 -30.68 -17.66
C GLY A 121 -10.14 -30.20 -18.10
N LYS A 122 -10.04 -29.01 -18.70
CA LYS A 122 -8.78 -28.37 -19.08
C LYS A 122 -8.65 -27.05 -18.35
N PHE A 123 -7.40 -26.63 -18.16
CA PHE A 123 -7.09 -25.33 -17.58
C PHE A 123 -5.99 -24.70 -18.43
N ASP A 124 -6.42 -23.96 -19.44
CA ASP A 124 -5.56 -23.49 -20.50
C ASP A 124 -4.72 -22.26 -20.09
N HIS A 125 -3.84 -21.82 -20.99
CA HIS A 125 -2.92 -20.72 -20.70
C HIS A 125 -3.63 -19.36 -20.61
N MET A 126 -4.79 -19.18 -21.27
CA MET A 126 -5.60 -17.98 -21.19
C MET A 126 -6.37 -17.93 -19.87
N GLU A 127 -6.98 -19.05 -19.48
CA GLU A 127 -7.67 -19.22 -18.20
C GLU A 127 -6.72 -19.03 -17.03
N ARG A 128 -5.52 -19.61 -17.10
CA ARG A 128 -4.47 -19.39 -16.08
C ARG A 128 -4.06 -17.92 -15.98
N ARG A 129 -3.98 -17.21 -17.11
CA ARG A 129 -3.63 -15.78 -17.14
C ARG A 129 -4.73 -14.92 -16.51
N GLU A 130 -6.00 -15.28 -16.69
CA GLU A 130 -7.13 -14.58 -16.08
C GLU A 130 -7.37 -14.98 -14.61
N ALA A 131 -7.06 -16.22 -14.24
CA ALA A 131 -7.29 -16.74 -12.90
C ALA A 131 -6.41 -16.06 -11.85
N ILE A 132 -5.14 -15.80 -12.17
CA ILE A 132 -4.20 -15.16 -11.23
C ILE A 132 -4.71 -13.79 -10.74
N PRO A 133 -5.02 -12.81 -11.61
CA PRO A 133 -5.51 -11.52 -11.16
C PRO A 133 -6.88 -11.63 -10.45
N LEU A 134 -7.76 -12.53 -10.92
CA LEU A 134 -9.05 -12.79 -10.28
C LEU A 134 -8.87 -13.30 -8.83
N MET A 135 -8.05 -14.32 -8.62
CA MET A 135 -7.80 -14.89 -7.30
C MET A 135 -7.11 -13.89 -6.37
N LEU A 136 -6.13 -13.13 -6.86
CA LEU A 136 -5.45 -12.10 -6.07
C LEU A 136 -6.41 -10.99 -5.61
N SER A 137 -7.32 -10.56 -6.49
CA SER A 137 -8.36 -9.58 -6.13
C SER A 137 -9.34 -10.14 -5.08
N THR A 138 -9.72 -11.42 -5.21
CA THR A 138 -10.63 -12.10 -4.28
C THR A 138 -10.00 -12.25 -2.89
N ILE A 139 -8.73 -12.68 -2.82
CA ILE A 139 -7.96 -12.78 -1.57
C ILE A 139 -7.86 -11.42 -0.89
N ALA A 140 -7.65 -10.35 -1.68
CA ALA A 140 -7.55 -9.00 -1.14
C ALA A 140 -8.82 -8.58 -0.39
N GLN A 141 -9.98 -8.80 -1.01
CA GLN A 141 -11.28 -8.45 -0.43
C GLN A 141 -11.61 -9.32 0.78
N LEU A 142 -11.33 -10.62 0.74
CA LEU A 142 -11.51 -11.51 1.89
C LEU A 142 -10.63 -11.10 3.08
N SER A 143 -9.39 -10.70 2.82
CA SER A 143 -8.47 -10.23 3.87
C SER A 143 -8.95 -8.91 4.48
N ALA A 144 -9.47 -7.99 3.67
CA ALA A 144 -10.03 -6.73 4.14
C ALA A 144 -11.30 -6.95 4.99
N PHE A 145 -12.13 -7.92 4.62
CA PHE A 145 -13.27 -8.34 5.42
C PHE A 145 -12.87 -8.94 6.78
N VAL A 146 -11.92 -9.88 6.80
CA VAL A 146 -11.43 -10.50 8.05
C VAL A 146 -10.85 -9.46 8.99
N ALA A 147 -10.05 -8.52 8.46
CA ALA A 147 -9.52 -7.41 9.25
C ALA A 147 -10.64 -6.54 9.86
N GLY A 148 -11.71 -6.29 9.10
CA GLY A 148 -12.89 -5.58 9.60
C GLY A 148 -13.61 -6.31 10.74
N LEU A 149 -13.76 -7.65 10.65
CA LEU A 149 -14.34 -8.45 11.74
C LEU A 149 -13.48 -8.42 13.00
N GLN A 150 -12.16 -8.47 12.87
CA GLN A 150 -11.22 -8.42 13.99
C GLN A 150 -11.27 -7.08 14.71
N ALA A 151 -11.29 -5.97 13.97
CA ALA A 151 -11.39 -4.63 14.55
C ALA A 151 -12.70 -4.40 15.33
N GLY A 152 -13.79 -5.03 14.92
CA GLY A 152 -15.09 -4.96 15.62
C GLY A 152 -15.18 -5.78 16.91
N GLN A 153 -14.20 -6.63 17.22
CA GLN A 153 -14.16 -7.44 18.46
C GLN A 153 -13.40 -6.74 19.60
N GLU A 154 -12.63 -5.70 19.29
CA GLU A 154 -11.79 -4.96 20.25
C GLU A 154 -12.44 -3.67 20.79
N GLY A 155 -13.67 -3.36 20.37
CA GLY A 155 -14.48 -2.21 20.84
C GLY A 155 -15.71 -2.64 21.60
#